data_AF-F3NBR4-F1
#
_entry.id   AF-F3NBR4-F1
#
_cell.length_a   1.000
_cell.length_b   1.000
_cell.length_c   1.000
_cell.angle_alpha   90.00
_cell.angle_beta   90.00
_cell.angle_gamma   90.00
#
_symmetry.space_group_name_H-M   'P 1'
#
loop_
_entity.id
_entity.type
_entity.pdbx_description
1 polymer ?
#
loop_
_entity_poly.entity_id
_entity_poly.type
_entity_poly.pdbx_seq_one_letter_code
_entity_poly.pdbx_strand_id
1 'polypeptide(L)'
;MTKGSASAASDAGPNSRDLILDAARSLVTSQGYDGMSVSDLCARSGLPASSIYYHFGNKLGVLAALLDRTFQELHAQFPNPASFREGDPLDRFEAWVTTACASLDRRPDYLRLLLAVSVGRHKDTEMVRSTVRRIRDYAHTSWVEALTPVFAPDGGTENEELVDRLAVLGRAMTDGLAVTNSFDGLSYSAHVAPFVAMVRALAAETDRAVPVTSDAAGA
;
A
#
# COMPACT_ATOMS: atom_id res chain seq x y z
N MET A 1 -31.86 50.86 -9.22
CA MET A 1 -31.83 49.63 -10.02
C MET A 1 -30.52 48.91 -9.73
N THR A 2 -30.53 48.02 -8.73
CA THR A 2 -29.40 47.19 -8.33
C THR A 2 -29.67 45.77 -8.80
N LYS A 3 -28.93 45.32 -9.83
CA LYS A 3 -29.01 43.96 -10.36
C LYS A 3 -28.10 43.08 -9.50
N GLY A 4 -28.71 42.12 -8.79
CA GLY A 4 -28.02 41.18 -7.92
C GLY A 4 -27.01 40.32 -8.70
N SER A 5 -25.80 40.24 -8.16
CA SER A 5 -24.81 39.23 -8.53
C SER A 5 -25.29 37.89 -7.98
N ALA A 6 -25.71 37.01 -8.89
CA ALA A 6 -26.20 35.68 -8.56
C ALA A 6 -25.06 34.75 -8.18
N SER A 7 -25.27 34.06 -7.06
CA SER A 7 -24.48 32.95 -6.51
C SER A 7 -24.05 31.93 -7.56
N ALA A 8 -22.74 31.81 -7.80
CA ALA A 8 -22.11 30.73 -8.56
C ALA A 8 -21.21 29.87 -7.66
N ALA A 9 -21.58 29.71 -6.38
CA ALA A 9 -20.76 29.07 -5.36
C ALA A 9 -21.47 27.94 -4.59
N SER A 10 -22.47 27.29 -5.20
CA SER A 10 -23.30 26.31 -4.47
C SER A 10 -23.61 25.02 -5.22
N ASP A 11 -22.70 24.53 -6.07
CA ASP A 11 -22.87 23.22 -6.73
C ASP A 11 -21.60 22.34 -6.76
N ALA A 12 -20.61 22.66 -5.93
CA ALA A 12 -19.42 21.81 -5.76
C ALA A 12 -19.73 20.63 -4.81
N GLY A 13 -20.63 19.74 -5.25
CA GLY A 13 -20.99 18.53 -4.53
C GLY A 13 -19.85 17.50 -4.48
N PRO A 14 -20.07 16.33 -3.83
CA PRO A 14 -19.12 15.21 -3.74
C PRO A 14 -18.45 14.84 -5.08
N ASN A 15 -19.19 15.00 -6.17
CA ASN A 15 -18.75 14.73 -7.53
C ASN A 15 -17.55 15.57 -7.98
N SER A 16 -17.45 16.85 -7.60
CA SER A 16 -16.35 17.73 -8.04
C SER A 16 -15.00 17.27 -7.52
N ARG A 17 -14.97 16.80 -6.27
CA ARG A 17 -13.76 16.28 -5.65
C ARG A 17 -13.27 15.03 -6.37
N ASP A 18 -14.18 14.14 -6.75
CA ASP A 18 -13.85 12.88 -7.43
C ASP A 18 -13.42 13.10 -8.88
N LEU A 19 -14.07 14.01 -9.61
CA LEU A 19 -13.65 14.40 -10.96
C LEU A 19 -12.22 14.93 -10.99
N ILE A 20 -11.82 15.73 -9.98
CA ILE A 20 -10.45 16.21 -9.85
C ILE A 20 -9.48 15.07 -9.56
N LEU A 21 -9.85 14.12 -8.70
CA LEU A 21 -9.00 12.96 -8.40
C LEU A 21 -8.87 12.00 -9.58
N ASP A 22 -9.92 11.79 -10.36
CA ASP A 22 -9.86 10.97 -11.58
C ASP A 22 -8.97 11.63 -12.63
N ALA A 23 -9.10 12.95 -12.78
CA ALA A 23 -8.21 13.75 -13.63
C ALA A 23 -6.74 13.63 -13.16
N ALA A 24 -6.50 13.78 -11.87
CA ALA A 24 -5.17 13.66 -11.26
C ALA A 24 -4.58 12.26 -11.47
N ARG A 25 -5.35 11.19 -11.25
CA ARG A 25 -4.90 9.81 -11.48
C ARG A 25 -4.41 9.63 -12.90
N SER A 26 -5.19 10.08 -13.88
CA SER A 26 -4.81 9.95 -15.28
C SER A 26 -3.58 10.78 -15.64
N LEU A 27 -3.41 11.99 -15.10
CA LEU A 27 -2.25 12.82 -15.39
C LEU A 27 -0.98 12.26 -14.72
N VAL A 28 -1.06 11.86 -13.45
CA VAL A 28 0.10 11.30 -12.74
C VAL A 28 0.57 10.00 -13.40
N THR A 29 -0.36 9.15 -13.86
CA THR A 29 -0.02 7.90 -14.55
C THR A 29 0.57 8.13 -15.95
N SER A 30 0.16 9.19 -16.66
CA SER A 30 0.64 9.44 -18.03
C SER A 30 1.92 10.29 -18.12
N GLN A 31 2.09 11.27 -17.23
CA GLN A 31 3.17 12.26 -17.32
C GLN A 31 3.93 12.45 -16.00
N GLY A 32 3.63 11.63 -14.98
CA GLY A 32 4.20 11.77 -13.65
C GLY A 32 3.62 12.96 -12.88
N TYR A 33 3.92 13.02 -11.58
CA TYR A 33 3.47 14.12 -10.74
C TYR A 33 4.08 15.47 -11.18
N ASP A 34 5.37 15.51 -11.50
CA ASP A 34 6.04 16.77 -11.86
C ASP A 34 5.49 17.37 -13.15
N GLY A 35 5.09 16.54 -14.12
CA GLY A 35 4.46 16.96 -15.37
C GLY A 35 3.01 17.46 -15.22
N MET A 36 2.32 17.15 -14.11
CA MET A 36 0.96 17.61 -13.86
C MET A 36 0.92 19.10 -13.47
N SER A 37 0.02 19.89 -14.03
CA SER A 37 -0.25 21.27 -13.58
C SER A 37 -1.68 21.46 -13.08
N VAL A 38 -1.93 22.56 -12.36
CA VAL A 38 -3.31 22.96 -12.01
C VAL A 38 -4.13 23.25 -13.26
N SER A 39 -3.49 23.78 -14.32
CA SER A 39 -4.15 24.00 -15.61
C SER A 39 -4.59 22.68 -16.26
N ASP A 40 -3.76 21.64 -16.21
CA ASP A 40 -4.12 20.33 -16.75
C ASP A 40 -5.26 19.69 -15.96
N LEU A 41 -5.24 19.85 -14.64
CA LEU A 41 -6.32 19.40 -13.76
C LEU A 41 -7.64 20.09 -14.12
N CYS A 42 -7.64 21.41 -14.33
CA CYS A 42 -8.83 22.12 -14.80
C CYS A 42 -9.30 21.61 -16.16
N ALA A 43 -8.39 21.51 -17.12
CA ALA A 43 -8.70 21.09 -18.48
C ALA A 43 -9.31 19.68 -18.53
N ARG A 44 -8.80 18.76 -17.71
CA ARG A 44 -9.25 17.36 -17.69
C ARG A 44 -10.47 17.12 -16.80
N SER A 45 -10.60 17.82 -15.67
CA SER A 45 -11.77 17.68 -14.79
C SER A 45 -12.97 18.51 -15.23
N GLY A 46 -12.78 19.51 -16.09
CA GLY A 46 -13.82 20.47 -16.48
C GLY A 46 -14.16 21.48 -15.39
N LEU A 47 -13.40 21.50 -14.29
CA LEU A 47 -13.66 22.35 -13.13
C LEU A 47 -12.69 23.55 -13.07
N PRO A 48 -13.13 24.69 -12.53
CA PRO A 48 -12.28 25.86 -12.38
C PRO A 48 -11.20 25.64 -11.31
N ALA A 49 -10.10 26.40 -11.40
CA ALA A 49 -9.00 26.31 -10.43
C ALA A 49 -9.46 26.59 -8.99
N SER A 50 -10.48 27.43 -8.80
CA SER A 50 -11.09 27.70 -7.49
C SER A 50 -11.59 26.43 -6.81
N SER A 51 -12.15 25.46 -7.55
CA SER A 51 -12.57 24.17 -7.00
C SER A 51 -11.38 23.33 -6.52
N ILE A 52 -10.27 23.35 -7.25
CA ILE A 52 -9.04 22.63 -6.86
C ILE A 52 -8.47 23.22 -5.57
N TYR A 53 -8.35 24.55 -5.49
CA TYR A 53 -7.86 25.23 -4.30
C TYR A 53 -8.80 25.06 -3.11
N TYR A 54 -10.13 25.06 -3.34
CA TYR A 54 -11.13 24.82 -2.31
C TYR A 54 -11.01 23.41 -1.70
N HIS A 55 -10.94 22.36 -2.53
CA HIS A 55 -10.92 20.98 -2.04
C HIS A 55 -9.56 20.52 -1.53
N PHE A 56 -8.46 21.01 -2.11
CA PHE A 56 -7.14 20.42 -1.91
C PHE A 56 -6.08 21.43 -1.46
N GLY A 57 -6.37 22.73 -1.50
CA GLY A 57 -5.44 23.80 -1.13
C GLY A 57 -4.30 24.03 -2.15
N ASN A 58 -3.71 22.97 -2.71
CA ASN A 58 -2.67 23.06 -3.73
C ASN A 58 -2.51 21.73 -4.51
N LYS A 59 -1.63 21.73 -5.52
CA LYS A 59 -1.29 20.55 -6.33
C LYS A 59 -0.80 19.35 -5.49
N LEU A 60 -0.05 19.60 -4.41
CA LEU A 60 0.40 18.54 -3.49
C LEU A 60 -0.76 17.95 -2.70
N GLY A 61 -1.74 18.75 -2.31
CA GLY A 61 -2.95 18.29 -1.64
C GLY A 61 -3.79 17.39 -2.54
N VAL A 62 -3.83 17.68 -3.84
CA VAL A 62 -4.47 16.79 -4.84
C VAL A 62 -3.77 15.42 -4.85
N LEU A 63 -2.44 15.41 -4.85
CA LEU A 63 -1.66 14.16 -4.84
C LEU A 63 -1.83 13.37 -3.55
N ALA A 64 -1.79 14.02 -2.39
CA ALA A 64 -2.02 13.36 -1.10
C ALA A 64 -3.43 12.77 -1.02
N ALA A 65 -4.43 13.52 -1.47
CA ALA A 65 -5.81 13.05 -1.56
C ALA A 65 -5.99 11.90 -2.56
N LEU A 66 -5.27 11.92 -3.69
CA LEU A 66 -5.27 10.83 -4.67
C LEU A 66 -4.66 9.55 -4.07
N LEU A 67 -3.55 9.66 -3.34
CA LEU A 67 -2.94 8.54 -2.64
C LEU A 67 -3.88 7.95 -1.59
N ASP A 68 -4.51 8.80 -0.79
CA ASP A 68 -5.46 8.35 0.23
C ASP A 68 -6.66 7.63 -0.39
N ARG A 69 -7.29 8.20 -1.43
CA ARG A 69 -8.37 7.54 -2.15
C ARG A 69 -7.92 6.21 -2.75
N THR A 70 -6.75 6.18 -3.38
CA THR A 70 -6.23 4.93 -3.98
C THR A 70 -5.97 3.87 -2.91
N PHE A 71 -5.43 4.27 -1.75
CA PHE A 71 -5.28 3.37 -0.61
C PHE A 71 -6.62 2.83 -0.12
N GLN A 72 -7.64 3.68 0.05
CA GLN A 72 -8.96 3.24 0.51
C GLN A 72 -9.63 2.27 -0.47
N GLU A 73 -9.57 2.56 -1.77
CA GLU A 73 -10.08 1.68 -2.83
C GLU A 73 -9.45 0.30 -2.80
N LEU A 74 -8.16 0.23 -2.45
CA LEU A 74 -7.39 -1.00 -2.43
C LEU A 74 -7.44 -1.72 -1.11
N HIS A 75 -7.44 -1.01 0.01
CA HIS A 75 -7.63 -1.58 1.33
C HIS A 75 -8.90 -2.43 1.37
N ALA A 76 -9.98 -1.97 0.73
CA ALA A 76 -11.21 -2.74 0.57
C ALA A 76 -11.06 -4.03 -0.27
N GLN A 77 -10.00 -4.15 -1.08
CA GLN A 77 -9.70 -5.27 -1.97
C GLN A 77 -8.51 -6.11 -1.53
N PHE A 78 -7.72 -5.63 -0.57
CA PHE A 78 -6.58 -6.37 -0.01
C PHE A 78 -7.09 -7.39 1.01
N PRO A 79 -6.59 -8.64 0.94
CA PRO A 79 -6.95 -9.66 1.91
C PRO A 79 -6.44 -9.28 3.30
N ASN A 80 -7.34 -9.36 4.30
CA ASN A 80 -6.95 -9.28 5.70
C ASN A 80 -6.31 -10.62 6.11
N PRO A 81 -5.06 -10.65 6.62
CA PRO A 81 -4.40 -11.88 7.09
C PRO A 81 -5.27 -12.69 8.07
N ALA A 82 -5.98 -12.02 8.98
CA ALA A 82 -6.83 -12.66 9.98
C ALA A 82 -8.07 -13.38 9.43
N SER A 83 -8.37 -13.21 8.13
CA SER A 83 -9.43 -13.96 7.45
C SER A 83 -9.01 -15.37 7.01
N PHE A 84 -7.70 -15.66 6.96
CA PHE A 84 -7.16 -16.98 6.60
C PHE A 84 -6.98 -17.79 7.88
N ARG A 85 -7.96 -18.66 8.21
CA ARG A 85 -8.03 -19.36 9.51
C ARG A 85 -7.85 -20.86 9.42
N GLU A 86 -7.99 -21.44 8.23
CA GLU A 86 -7.93 -22.88 8.00
C GLU A 86 -6.53 -23.30 7.54
N GLY A 87 -6.06 -24.46 8.01
CA GLY A 87 -4.75 -25.02 7.66
C GLY A 87 -3.61 -24.61 8.59
N ASP A 88 -2.41 -25.09 8.27
CA ASP A 88 -1.17 -24.76 8.97
C ASP A 88 -0.89 -23.24 8.87
N PRO A 89 -0.32 -22.58 9.89
CA PRO A 89 0.26 -21.24 9.76
C PRO A 89 0.93 -20.92 8.42
N LEU A 90 1.77 -21.81 7.90
CA LEU A 90 2.47 -21.63 6.63
C LEU A 90 1.53 -21.63 5.42
N ASP A 91 0.52 -22.51 5.43
CA ASP A 91 -0.49 -22.57 4.37
C ASP A 91 -1.37 -21.31 4.37
N ARG A 92 -1.71 -20.80 5.56
CA ARG A 92 -2.46 -19.54 5.74
C ARG A 92 -1.67 -18.35 5.22
N PHE A 93 -0.38 -18.28 5.54
CA PHE A 93 0.53 -17.26 5.02
C PHE A 93 0.64 -17.33 3.49
N GLU A 94 0.82 -18.54 2.93
CA GLU A 94 0.90 -18.77 1.48
C GLU A 94 -0.38 -18.32 0.77
N ALA A 95 -1.55 -18.67 1.31
CA ALA A 95 -2.85 -18.26 0.76
C ALA A 95 -3.04 -16.73 0.82
N TRP A 96 -2.65 -16.10 1.92
CA TRP A 96 -2.72 -14.65 2.08
C TRP A 96 -1.81 -13.92 1.08
N VAL A 97 -0.52 -14.27 1.01
CA VAL A 97 0.42 -13.59 0.11
C VAL A 97 0.06 -13.82 -1.35
N THR A 98 -0.44 -15.01 -1.71
CA THR A 98 -0.97 -15.30 -3.05
C THR A 98 -2.10 -14.36 -3.41
N THR A 99 -3.08 -14.20 -2.50
CA THR A 99 -4.23 -13.32 -2.72
C THR A 99 -3.83 -11.85 -2.76
N ALA A 100 -2.88 -11.44 -1.91
CA ALA A 100 -2.38 -10.06 -1.86
C ALA A 100 -1.63 -9.69 -3.15
N CYS A 101 -0.75 -10.57 -3.64
CA CYS A 101 -0.06 -10.40 -4.92
C CYS A 101 -1.03 -10.38 -6.11
N ALA A 102 -2.07 -11.21 -6.11
CA ALA A 102 -3.11 -11.18 -7.14
C ALA A 102 -3.92 -9.87 -7.12
N SER A 103 -4.14 -9.26 -5.94
CA SER A 103 -4.73 -7.92 -5.84
C SER A 103 -3.81 -6.84 -6.44
N LEU A 104 -2.50 -6.94 -6.22
CA LEU A 104 -1.51 -6.05 -6.82
C LEU A 104 -1.41 -6.19 -8.34
N ASP A 105 -1.50 -7.41 -8.87
CA ASP A 105 -1.51 -7.67 -10.33
C ASP A 105 -2.72 -7.03 -11.02
N ARG A 106 -3.88 -7.00 -10.35
CA ARG A 106 -5.10 -6.34 -10.87
C ARG A 106 -5.02 -4.81 -10.83
N ARG A 107 -4.16 -4.24 -9.97
CA ARG A 107 -4.04 -2.79 -9.73
C ARG A 107 -2.57 -2.35 -9.56
N PRO A 108 -1.75 -2.47 -10.62
CA PRO A 108 -0.32 -2.13 -10.55
C PRO A 108 -0.07 -0.63 -10.36
N ASP A 109 -1.07 0.22 -10.60
CA ASP A 109 -0.99 1.67 -10.39
C ASP A 109 -0.74 2.06 -8.94
N TYR A 110 -1.16 1.21 -7.98
CA TYR A 110 -1.07 1.48 -6.56
C TYR A 110 0.35 1.73 -6.05
N LEU A 111 1.19 0.70 -6.11
CA LEU A 111 2.55 0.77 -5.59
C LEU A 111 3.38 1.75 -6.43
N ARG A 112 3.09 1.87 -7.73
CA ARG A 112 3.72 2.88 -8.59
C ARG A 112 3.43 4.30 -8.12
N LEU A 113 2.18 4.64 -7.82
CA LEU A 113 1.80 5.94 -7.27
C LEU A 113 2.46 6.16 -5.89
N LEU A 114 2.41 5.17 -5.01
CA LEU A 114 3.04 5.25 -3.69
C LEU A 114 4.55 5.51 -3.79
N LEU A 115 5.25 4.78 -4.66
CA LEU A 115 6.70 4.89 -4.86
C LEU A 115 7.10 6.20 -5.54
N ALA A 116 6.36 6.62 -6.57
CA ALA A 116 6.59 7.88 -7.26
C ALA A 116 6.59 9.06 -6.28
N VAL A 117 5.68 9.04 -5.30
CA VAL A 117 5.59 10.07 -4.26
C VAL A 117 6.63 9.87 -3.16
N SER A 118 6.99 8.62 -2.84
CA SER A 118 7.97 8.31 -1.79
C SER A 118 9.42 8.70 -2.15
N VAL A 119 9.74 8.77 -3.44
CA VAL A 119 11.10 9.07 -3.93
C VAL A 119 11.21 10.47 -4.56
N GLY A 120 10.06 11.10 -4.86
CA GLY A 120 10.02 12.43 -5.48
C GLY A 120 10.53 13.57 -4.58
N ARG A 121 10.76 14.75 -5.18
CA ARG A 121 11.29 15.95 -4.50
C ARG A 121 10.42 16.42 -3.32
N HIS A 122 9.16 16.03 -3.30
CA HIS A 122 8.17 16.43 -2.31
C HIS A 122 7.99 15.43 -1.16
N LYS A 123 8.77 14.34 -1.13
CA LYS A 123 8.68 13.28 -0.11
C LYS A 123 8.77 13.79 1.33
N ASP A 124 9.42 14.94 1.53
CA ASP A 124 9.64 15.55 2.84
C ASP A 124 8.53 16.52 3.28
N THR A 125 7.53 16.75 2.41
CA THR A 125 6.35 17.52 2.78
C THR A 125 5.54 16.74 3.80
N GLU A 126 5.18 17.35 4.93
CA GLU A 126 4.55 16.64 6.05
C GLU A 126 3.26 15.90 5.66
N MET A 127 2.41 16.53 4.85
CA MET A 127 1.18 15.91 4.34
C MET A 127 1.44 14.66 3.49
N VAL A 128 2.49 14.66 2.68
CA VAL A 128 2.88 13.51 1.87
C VAL A 128 3.46 12.42 2.78
N ARG A 129 4.36 12.81 3.68
CA ARG A 129 5.02 11.90 4.62
C ARG A 129 4.01 11.17 5.51
N SER A 130 3.04 11.87 6.07
CA SER A 130 2.01 11.29 6.94
C SER A 130 1.11 10.30 6.18
N THR A 131 0.73 10.64 4.94
CA THR A 131 -0.06 9.75 4.07
C THR A 131 0.73 8.48 3.73
N VAL A 132 1.98 8.62 3.28
CA VAL A 132 2.84 7.47 2.93
C VAL A 132 3.13 6.60 4.16
N ARG A 133 3.41 7.20 5.32
CA ARG A 133 3.62 6.46 6.58
C ARG A 133 2.42 5.60 6.92
N ARG A 134 1.22 6.17 6.99
CA ARG A 134 0.00 5.43 7.30
C ARG A 134 -0.22 4.24 6.37
N ILE A 135 0.02 4.42 5.07
CA ILE A 135 -0.10 3.33 4.08
C ILE A 135 0.94 2.23 4.34
N ARG A 136 2.19 2.61 4.62
CA ARG A 136 3.28 1.67 4.89
C ARG A 136 3.13 0.95 6.23
N ASP A 137 2.63 1.64 7.25
CA ASP A 137 2.35 1.09 8.57
C ASP A 137 1.27 0.02 8.47
N TYR A 138 0.19 0.30 7.73
CA TYR A 138 -0.85 -0.70 7.46
C TYR A 138 -0.28 -1.95 6.77
N ALA A 139 0.49 -1.77 5.68
CA ALA A 139 1.10 -2.89 4.98
C ALA A 139 2.05 -3.68 5.89
N HIS A 140 2.85 -2.99 6.70
CA HIS A 140 3.75 -3.61 7.66
C HIS A 140 3.00 -4.43 8.70
N THR A 141 1.95 -3.88 9.31
CA THR A 141 1.09 -4.61 10.25
C THR A 141 0.49 -5.86 9.62
N SER A 142 0.00 -5.79 8.38
CA SER A 142 -0.53 -6.98 7.70
C SER A 142 0.53 -8.07 7.47
N TRP A 143 1.76 -7.69 7.13
CA TRP A 143 2.87 -8.65 7.04
C TRP A 143 3.21 -9.29 8.38
N VAL A 144 3.30 -8.49 9.45
CA VAL A 144 3.54 -9.00 10.81
C VAL A 144 2.42 -9.96 11.22
N GLU A 145 1.16 -9.56 11.08
CA GLU A 145 0.00 -10.40 11.38
C GLU A 145 0.00 -11.75 10.63
N ALA A 146 0.46 -11.76 9.37
CA ALA A 146 0.55 -12.98 8.56
C ALA A 146 1.73 -13.88 8.95
N LEU A 147 2.85 -13.29 9.38
CA LEU A 147 4.09 -14.01 9.72
C LEU A 147 4.13 -14.49 11.17
N THR A 148 3.49 -13.77 12.10
CA THR A 148 3.52 -14.12 13.54
C THR A 148 3.07 -15.56 13.80
N PRO A 149 1.97 -16.08 13.23
CA PRO A 149 1.57 -17.46 13.47
C PRO A 149 2.58 -18.50 12.98
N VAL A 150 3.46 -18.15 12.03
CA VAL A 150 4.48 -19.03 11.47
C VAL A 150 5.70 -19.11 12.38
N PHE A 151 6.16 -17.97 12.91
CA PHE A 151 7.41 -17.88 13.67
C PHE A 151 7.20 -17.78 15.19
N ALA A 152 5.98 -17.51 15.65
CA ALA A 152 5.62 -17.43 17.05
C ALA A 152 4.25 -18.11 17.29
N PRO A 153 4.08 -19.40 16.95
CA PRO A 153 2.80 -20.10 17.03
C PRO A 153 2.23 -20.15 18.46
N ASP A 154 3.09 -20.19 19.47
CA ASP A 154 2.71 -20.22 20.89
C ASP A 154 2.54 -18.82 21.52
N GLY A 155 2.67 -17.75 20.72
CA GLY A 155 2.57 -16.37 21.20
C GLY A 155 3.80 -15.87 21.98
N GLY A 156 4.93 -16.59 21.88
CA GLY A 156 6.21 -16.15 22.45
C GLY A 156 6.81 -14.95 21.72
N THR A 157 7.62 -14.16 22.42
CA THR A 157 8.22 -12.93 21.87
C THR A 157 9.62 -13.14 21.28
N GLU A 158 10.15 -14.37 21.33
CA GLU A 158 11.53 -14.69 20.94
C GLU A 158 11.84 -14.34 19.48
N ASN A 159 10.85 -14.49 18.60
CA ASN A 159 11.00 -14.23 17.16
C ASN A 159 10.38 -12.90 16.70
N GLU A 160 9.99 -11.99 17.61
CA GLU A 160 9.38 -10.70 17.23
C GLU A 160 10.29 -9.87 16.30
N GLU A 161 11.58 -9.78 16.62
CA GLU A 161 12.54 -9.04 15.79
C GLU A 161 12.72 -9.69 14.41
N LEU A 162 12.68 -11.02 14.35
CA LEU A 162 12.74 -11.76 13.08
C LEU A 162 11.50 -11.46 12.24
N VAL A 163 10.31 -11.52 12.83
CA VAL A 163 9.04 -11.23 12.18
C VAL A 163 9.01 -9.81 11.63
N ASP A 164 9.45 -8.82 12.42
CA ASP A 164 9.53 -7.41 11.98
C ASP A 164 10.46 -7.25 10.76
N ARG A 165 11.66 -7.85 10.81
CA ARG A 165 12.60 -7.83 9.67
C ARG A 165 12.05 -8.53 8.44
N LEU A 166 11.37 -9.66 8.60
CA LEU A 166 10.72 -10.38 7.48
C LEU A 166 9.57 -9.57 6.89
N ALA A 167 8.79 -8.86 7.71
CA ALA A 167 7.76 -7.95 7.24
C ALA A 167 8.33 -6.78 6.42
N VAL A 168 9.47 -6.23 6.85
CA VAL A 168 10.21 -5.23 6.07
C VAL A 168 10.68 -5.81 4.73
N LEU A 169 11.22 -7.03 4.72
CA LEU A 169 11.69 -7.70 3.50
C LEU A 169 10.55 -8.03 2.53
N GLY A 170 9.41 -8.54 3.01
CA GLY A 170 8.23 -8.81 2.19
C GLY A 170 7.70 -7.55 1.51
N ARG A 171 7.62 -6.44 2.25
CA ARG A 171 7.26 -5.13 1.68
C ARG A 171 8.30 -4.62 0.69
N ALA A 172 9.59 -4.73 0.99
CA ALA A 172 10.67 -4.32 0.09
C ALA A 172 10.64 -5.12 -1.24
N MET A 173 10.32 -6.41 -1.17
CA MET A 173 10.09 -7.24 -2.35
C MET A 173 8.94 -6.68 -3.19
N THR A 174 7.78 -6.38 -2.59
CA THR A 174 6.65 -5.82 -3.35
C THR A 174 6.95 -4.45 -3.94
N ASP A 175 7.68 -3.58 -3.22
CA ASP A 175 8.13 -2.29 -3.74
C ASP A 175 9.06 -2.48 -4.95
N GLY A 176 10.03 -3.40 -4.86
CA GLY A 176 10.95 -3.73 -5.96
C GLY A 176 10.23 -4.29 -7.18
N LEU A 177 9.31 -5.23 -6.97
CA LEU A 177 8.49 -5.80 -8.05
C LEU A 177 7.63 -4.76 -8.75
N ALA A 178 7.12 -3.76 -8.03
CA ALA A 178 6.37 -2.66 -8.63
C ALA A 178 7.22 -1.83 -9.61
N VAL A 179 8.50 -1.62 -9.28
CA VAL A 179 9.47 -0.95 -10.14
C VAL A 179 9.79 -1.83 -11.34
N THR A 180 10.16 -3.11 -11.15
CA THR A 180 10.52 -3.99 -12.27
C THR A 180 9.34 -4.25 -13.22
N ASN A 181 8.13 -4.44 -12.70
CA ASN A 181 6.92 -4.56 -13.51
C ASN A 181 6.68 -3.31 -14.39
N SER A 182 7.19 -2.13 -14.02
CA SER A 182 7.05 -0.94 -14.86
C SER A 182 7.87 -0.99 -16.15
N PHE A 183 8.87 -1.88 -16.23
CA PHE A 183 9.72 -2.08 -17.41
C PHE A 183 9.40 -3.37 -18.15
N ASP A 184 9.18 -4.47 -17.41
CA ASP A 184 9.20 -5.83 -17.97
C ASP A 184 7.84 -6.54 -17.90
N GLY A 185 6.79 -5.89 -17.38
CA GLY A 185 5.45 -6.47 -17.28
C GLY A 185 5.32 -7.68 -16.35
N LEU A 186 6.26 -7.83 -15.40
CA LEU A 186 6.30 -8.95 -14.45
C LEU A 186 5.12 -8.94 -13.49
N SER A 187 4.55 -10.13 -13.26
CA SER A 187 3.48 -10.35 -12.29
C SER A 187 4.04 -10.51 -10.87
N TYR A 188 3.37 -9.91 -9.88
CA TYR A 188 3.68 -10.13 -8.47
C TYR A 188 3.46 -11.60 -8.09
N SER A 189 2.39 -12.23 -8.59
CA SER A 189 2.07 -13.63 -8.32
C SER A 189 3.14 -14.61 -8.80
N ALA A 190 3.92 -14.28 -9.85
CA ALA A 190 5.02 -15.13 -10.32
C ALA A 190 6.14 -15.33 -9.28
N HIS A 191 6.22 -14.45 -8.27
CA HIS A 191 7.26 -14.48 -7.24
C HIS A 191 6.79 -15.05 -5.89
N VAL A 192 5.51 -15.42 -5.77
CA VAL A 192 4.95 -15.95 -4.52
C VAL A 192 5.60 -17.28 -4.15
N ALA A 193 5.62 -18.25 -5.07
CA ALA A 193 6.16 -19.58 -4.80
C ALA A 193 7.62 -19.58 -4.31
N PRO A 194 8.59 -18.92 -4.96
CA PRO A 194 9.96 -18.88 -4.46
C PRO A 194 10.08 -18.14 -3.11
N PHE A 195 9.28 -17.09 -2.89
CA PHE A 195 9.29 -16.36 -1.63
C PHE A 195 8.74 -17.21 -0.47
N VAL A 196 7.63 -17.91 -0.68
CA VAL A 196 7.05 -18.83 0.32
C VAL A 196 8.02 -19.98 0.62
N ALA A 197 8.70 -20.52 -0.38
CA ALA A 197 9.72 -21.56 -0.17
C ALA A 197 10.86 -21.07 0.74
N MET A 198 11.29 -19.81 0.60
CA MET A 198 12.28 -19.19 1.49
C MET A 198 11.77 -19.06 2.92
N VAL A 199 10.52 -18.60 3.11
CA VAL A 199 9.90 -18.49 4.44
C VAL A 199 9.76 -19.86 5.11
N ARG A 200 9.31 -20.88 4.35
CA ARG A 200 9.19 -22.26 4.83
C ARG A 200 10.54 -22.84 5.27
N ALA A 201 11.59 -22.61 4.50
CA ALA A 201 12.94 -23.07 4.85
C ALA A 201 13.45 -22.40 6.14
N LEU A 202 13.16 -21.11 6.32
CA LEU A 202 13.54 -20.37 7.53
C LEU A 202 12.78 -20.86 8.76
N ALA A 203 11.47 -21.06 8.66
CA ALA A 203 10.64 -21.59 9.75
C ALA A 203 11.15 -22.97 10.22
N ALA A 204 11.47 -23.86 9.28
CA ALA A 204 12.02 -25.18 9.59
C ALA A 204 13.41 -25.14 10.26
N GLU A 205 14.17 -24.05 10.11
CA GLU A 205 15.45 -23.85 10.80
C GLU A 205 15.23 -23.30 12.21
N THR A 206 14.29 -22.37 12.38
CA THR A 206 13.91 -21.81 13.68
C THR A 206 13.39 -22.90 14.63
N ASP A 207 12.56 -23.82 14.14
CA ASP A 207 12.07 -24.97 14.93
C ASP A 207 13.20 -25.88 15.43
N ARG A 208 14.28 -26.01 14.66
CA ARG A 208 15.45 -26.82 15.07
C ARG A 208 16.36 -26.14 16.08
N ALA A 209 16.30 -24.81 16.18
CA ALA A 209 17.14 -24.01 17.06
C ALA A 209 16.61 -23.93 18.50
N VAL A 210 15.33 -24.27 18.74
CA VAL A 210 14.77 -24.41 20.09
C VAL A 210 15.41 -25.63 20.76
N PRO A 211 16.20 -25.47 21.84
CA PRO A 211 16.83 -26.61 22.49
C PRO A 211 15.75 -27.49 23.10
N VAL A 212 15.77 -28.79 22.77
CA VAL A 212 15.11 -29.81 23.58
C VAL A 212 15.81 -29.82 24.94
N THR A 213 15.39 -28.96 25.88
CA THR A 213 15.65 -29.21 27.31
C THR A 213 14.71 -30.33 27.73
N SER A 214 15.04 -31.55 27.28
CA SER A 214 14.50 -32.78 27.83
C SER A 214 15.03 -32.93 29.24
N ASP A 215 14.07 -33.12 30.15
CA ASP A 215 14.22 -33.71 31.46
C ASP A 215 15.45 -34.60 31.62
N ALA A 216 16.27 -34.23 32.61
CA ALA A 216 17.02 -35.18 33.41
C ALA A 216 16.85 -34.79 34.88
N ALA A 217 15.61 -34.90 35.38
CA ALA A 217 15.38 -35.28 36.75
C ALA A 217 15.41 -36.82 36.82
N GLY A 218 16.39 -37.39 37.52
CA GLY A 218 16.33 -38.79 37.98
C GLY A 218 17.60 -39.62 37.78
N ALA A 219 18.58 -39.42 38.66
CA ALA A 219 19.37 -40.47 39.31
C ALA A 219 20.16 -39.87 40.48
#